data_AF-A0A212JYT0-F1
#
_entry.id   AF-A0A212JYT0-F1
#
_cell.length_a   1.000
_cell.length_b   1.000
_cell.length_c   1.000
_cell.angle_alpha   90.00
_cell.angle_beta   90.00
_cell.angle_gamma   90.00
#
_symmetry.space_group_name_H-M   'P 1'
#
loop_
_entity.id
_entity.type
_entity.pdbx_description
1 polymer ?
#
loop_
_entity_poly.entity_id
_entity_poly.type
_entity_poly.pdbx_seq_one_letter_code
_entity_poly.pdbx_strand_id
1 'polypeptide(L)'
;MLYEAIYQDEGSAPLPYDIIKRPEIDAYIHDFGKLKDDYCLVAVLNGKIIGAVWTRILAGEVKGFGNIDNETPEFAISLLKEYRNQGYGTLLMSRMIEHLRKEGYKQTSLSVDKNNYAAGMYLKLGFEIIQEREHDYLMVLDIKKKYQTISPAKYNKQLGVLMIGFNSGWLYLAVSRLYSQHFGGILYFFMYPDWFLVLKSICSIIGILLGVAIIYKRLKFRHGLLINATIFSICMFIGIYITL
;
A
#
# COMPACT_ATOMS: atom_id res chain seq x y z
N MET A 1 -13.22 19.02 -6.62
CA MET A 1 -12.04 18.13 -6.72
C MET A 1 -10.83 18.82 -7.36
N LEU A 2 -10.98 19.59 -8.45
CA LEU A 2 -9.84 20.29 -9.08
C LEU A 2 -9.14 21.27 -8.11
N TYR A 3 -9.89 22.14 -7.44
CA TYR A 3 -9.31 23.07 -6.45
C TYR A 3 -8.51 22.34 -5.36
N GLU A 4 -8.99 21.17 -4.91
CA GLU A 4 -8.32 20.33 -3.90
C GLU A 4 -7.02 19.66 -4.40
N ALA A 5 -6.76 19.65 -5.72
CA ALA A 5 -5.52 19.14 -6.31
C ALA A 5 -4.41 20.20 -6.33
N ILE A 6 -4.77 21.48 -6.17
CA ILE A 6 -3.81 22.57 -6.11
C ILE A 6 -3.13 22.52 -4.75
N TYR A 7 -1.82 22.30 -4.75
CA TYR A 7 -1.02 22.32 -3.53
C TYR A 7 -0.99 23.74 -2.95
N GLN A 8 -1.14 23.82 -1.63
CA GLN A 8 -1.13 25.07 -0.87
C GLN A 8 -0.35 24.80 0.41
N ASP A 9 0.65 25.63 0.71
CA ASP A 9 1.48 25.46 1.90
C ASP A 9 0.64 25.57 3.19
N GLU A 10 0.97 24.73 4.17
CA GLU A 10 0.30 24.80 5.47
C GLU A 10 0.60 26.14 6.14
N GLY A 11 -0.46 26.87 6.49
CA GLY A 11 -0.36 28.19 7.11
C GLY A 11 -0.40 29.36 6.12
N SER A 12 -0.37 29.10 4.80
CA SER A 12 -0.61 30.12 3.79
C SER A 12 -2.10 30.49 3.71
N ALA A 13 -2.39 31.74 3.29
CA ALA A 13 -3.75 32.14 2.98
C ALA A 13 -4.28 31.31 1.80
N PRO A 14 -5.51 30.77 1.86
CA PRO A 14 -6.05 29.99 0.75
C PRO A 14 -6.06 30.79 -0.54
N LEU A 15 -5.65 30.13 -1.63
CA LEU A 15 -5.74 30.70 -2.97
C LEU A 15 -7.20 31.01 -3.31
N PRO A 16 -7.47 32.12 -4.01
CA PRO A 16 -8.84 32.43 -4.41
C PRO A 16 -9.37 31.35 -5.34
N TYR A 17 -10.65 31.01 -5.19
CA TYR A 17 -11.26 29.87 -5.89
C TYR A 17 -11.24 30.03 -7.42
N ASP A 18 -11.26 31.26 -7.91
CA ASP A 18 -11.20 31.59 -9.34
C ASP A 18 -9.89 31.18 -10.02
N ILE A 19 -8.85 30.77 -9.28
CA ILE A 19 -7.64 30.19 -9.84
C ILE A 19 -7.92 29.00 -10.76
N ILE A 20 -9.01 28.24 -10.50
CA ILE A 20 -9.39 27.11 -11.36
C ILE A 20 -9.86 27.53 -12.75
N LYS A 21 -10.17 28.82 -12.95
CA LYS A 21 -10.59 29.39 -14.24
C LYS A 21 -9.42 29.78 -15.11
N ARG A 22 -8.18 29.76 -14.58
CA ARG A 22 -6.99 30.01 -15.40
C ARG A 22 -6.88 28.91 -16.45
N PRO A 23 -6.60 29.22 -17.72
CA PRO A 23 -6.58 28.24 -18.79
C PRO A 23 -5.74 26.99 -18.49
N GLU A 24 -4.57 27.18 -17.88
CA GLU A 24 -3.64 26.13 -17.48
C GLU A 24 -4.17 25.19 -16.38
N ILE A 25 -5.13 25.64 -15.58
CA ILE A 25 -5.78 24.84 -14.53
C ILE A 25 -7.10 24.25 -15.04
N ASP A 26 -7.91 25.04 -15.75
CA ASP A 26 -9.20 24.60 -16.31
C ASP A 26 -9.02 23.43 -17.29
N ALA A 27 -7.90 23.42 -18.04
CA ALA A 27 -7.56 22.35 -18.98
C ALA A 27 -7.62 20.95 -18.37
N TYR A 28 -7.44 20.79 -17.05
CA TYR A 28 -7.54 19.50 -16.36
C TYR A 28 -8.96 18.95 -16.26
N ILE A 29 -10.00 19.77 -16.41
CA ILE A 29 -11.40 19.34 -16.31
C ILE A 29 -12.27 19.83 -17.47
N HIS A 30 -11.76 20.73 -18.31
CA HIS A 30 -12.49 21.26 -19.44
C HIS A 30 -13.01 20.12 -20.32
N ASP A 31 -14.33 20.04 -20.51
CA ASP A 31 -14.97 19.00 -21.31
C ASP A 31 -14.53 17.57 -20.95
N PHE A 32 -14.29 17.29 -19.66
CA PHE A 32 -13.79 16.00 -19.19
C PHE A 32 -14.67 14.83 -19.58
N GLY A 33 -14.04 13.78 -20.13
CA GLY A 33 -14.69 12.56 -20.59
C GLY A 33 -15.07 12.58 -22.07
N LYS A 34 -14.78 13.67 -22.80
CA LYS A 34 -14.96 13.72 -24.26
C LYS A 34 -13.77 13.17 -25.03
N LEU A 35 -12.56 13.19 -24.45
CA LEU A 35 -11.35 12.68 -25.12
C LEU A 35 -11.14 11.20 -24.78
N LYS A 36 -10.54 10.46 -25.70
CA LYS A 36 -10.31 9.01 -25.55
C LYS A 36 -9.38 8.66 -24.36
N ASP A 37 -8.52 9.59 -23.97
CA ASP A 37 -7.49 9.40 -22.94
C ASP A 37 -7.93 9.98 -21.57
N ASP A 38 -9.20 10.38 -21.45
CA ASP A 38 -9.78 10.91 -20.22
C ASP A 38 -10.28 9.79 -19.31
N TYR A 39 -9.56 9.55 -18.22
CA TYR A 39 -9.96 8.56 -17.22
C TYR A 39 -10.06 9.19 -15.84
N CYS A 40 -11.09 8.83 -15.09
CA CYS A 40 -11.29 9.30 -13.72
C CYS A 40 -11.77 8.16 -12.82
N LEU A 41 -11.16 8.05 -11.65
CA LEU A 41 -11.58 7.17 -10.57
C LEU A 41 -11.87 8.00 -9.32
N VAL A 42 -13.00 7.72 -8.66
CA VAL A 42 -13.39 8.37 -7.42
C VAL A 42 -13.33 7.40 -6.24
N ALA A 43 -12.85 7.88 -5.10
CA ALA A 43 -12.95 7.18 -3.82
C ALA A 43 -14.24 7.61 -3.12
N VAL A 44 -15.09 6.64 -2.80
CA VAL A 44 -16.36 6.85 -2.08
C VAL A 44 -16.31 6.14 -0.74
N LEU A 45 -16.63 6.86 0.33
CA LEU A 45 -16.75 6.32 1.69
C LEU A 45 -18.07 6.81 2.30
N ASN A 46 -18.92 5.88 2.75
CA ASN A 46 -20.24 6.17 3.31
C ASN A 46 -21.10 7.08 2.41
N GLY A 47 -21.06 6.85 1.09
CA GLY A 47 -21.79 7.66 0.10
C GLY A 47 -21.17 9.03 -0.22
N LYS A 48 -20.09 9.45 0.46
CA LYS A 48 -19.37 10.70 0.20
C LYS A 48 -18.18 10.46 -0.73
N ILE A 49 -18.00 11.30 -1.75
CA ILE A 49 -16.75 11.36 -2.52
C ILE A 49 -15.67 12.00 -1.64
N ILE A 50 -14.63 11.24 -1.34
CA ILE A 50 -13.51 11.68 -0.47
C ILE A 50 -12.24 12.01 -1.27
N GLY A 51 -12.21 11.62 -2.54
CA GLY A 51 -11.01 11.63 -3.36
C GLY A 51 -11.29 11.35 -4.82
N ALA A 52 -10.45 11.87 -5.70
CA ALA A 52 -10.49 11.60 -7.13
C ALA A 52 -9.07 11.58 -7.69
N VAL A 53 -8.83 10.69 -8.64
CA VAL A 53 -7.64 10.69 -9.50
C VAL A 53 -8.13 10.68 -10.93
N TRP A 54 -7.52 11.51 -11.77
CA TRP A 54 -7.82 11.55 -13.18
C TRP A 54 -6.57 11.71 -14.01
N THR A 55 -6.67 11.30 -15.26
CA THR A 55 -5.58 11.36 -16.23
C THR A 55 -6.10 11.90 -17.55
N ARG A 56 -5.22 12.63 -18.26
CA ARG A 56 -5.48 13.17 -19.60
C ARG A 56 -4.17 13.45 -20.32
N ILE A 57 -4.17 13.40 -21.65
CA ILE A 57 -3.06 13.92 -22.47
C ILE A 57 -3.29 15.42 -22.72
N LEU A 58 -2.54 16.27 -22.02
CA LEU A 58 -2.60 17.73 -22.15
C LEU A 58 -1.43 18.26 -23.00
N ALA A 59 -1.49 18.00 -24.31
CA ALA A 59 -0.41 18.31 -25.25
C ALA A 59 -0.80 19.33 -26.34
N GLY A 60 -1.94 20.00 -26.17
CA GLY A 60 -2.44 21.02 -27.11
C GLY A 60 -1.79 22.39 -26.93
N GLU A 61 -2.52 23.45 -27.27
CA GLU A 61 -2.07 24.84 -27.07
C GLU A 61 -1.75 25.13 -25.60
N VAL A 62 -2.63 24.66 -24.70
CA VAL A 62 -2.40 24.66 -23.25
C VAL A 62 -1.83 23.31 -22.85
N LYS A 63 -0.55 23.30 -22.49
CA LYS A 63 0.14 22.11 -21.99
C LYS A 63 -0.07 21.94 -20.49
N GLY A 64 -0.26 20.70 -20.07
CA GLY A 64 -0.27 20.33 -18.65
C GLY A 64 1.11 20.52 -18.02
N PHE A 65 1.15 20.75 -16.71
CA PHE A 65 2.41 20.97 -15.98
C PHE A 65 3.34 19.75 -16.03
N GLY A 66 2.76 18.57 -16.06
CA GLY A 66 3.42 17.28 -16.22
C GLY A 66 3.48 16.78 -17.67
N ASN A 67 3.16 17.59 -18.67
CA ASN A 67 3.25 17.19 -20.08
C ASN A 67 4.71 16.93 -20.49
N ILE A 68 4.95 15.79 -21.15
CA ILE A 68 6.27 15.39 -21.65
C ILE A 68 6.28 15.10 -23.16
N ASP A 69 5.15 14.72 -23.73
CA ASP A 69 4.95 14.41 -25.14
C ASP A 69 3.44 14.38 -25.49
N ASN A 70 3.10 13.93 -26.70
CA ASN A 70 1.73 13.88 -27.21
C ASN A 70 1.02 12.53 -26.99
N GLU A 71 1.67 11.58 -26.30
CA GLU A 71 1.16 10.20 -26.08
C GLU A 71 0.98 9.86 -24.59
N THR A 72 1.59 10.65 -23.70
CA THR A 72 1.69 10.33 -22.28
C THR A 72 0.56 11.00 -21.49
N PRO A 73 -0.34 10.22 -20.88
CA PRO A 73 -1.33 10.77 -19.98
C PRO A 73 -0.67 11.28 -18.69
N GLU A 74 -1.03 12.48 -18.29
CA GLU A 74 -0.60 13.12 -17.06
C GLU A 74 -1.63 12.90 -15.96
N PHE A 75 -1.17 12.62 -14.74
CA PHE A 75 -1.99 12.49 -13.54
C PHE A 75 -2.32 13.82 -12.87
N ALA A 76 -3.55 13.94 -12.40
CA ALA A 76 -3.94 14.83 -11.32
C ALA A 76 -4.72 14.04 -10.26
N ILE A 77 -4.55 14.42 -8.99
CA ILE A 77 -5.16 13.73 -7.86
C ILE A 77 -5.51 14.72 -6.77
N SER A 78 -6.66 14.49 -6.12
CA SER A 78 -7.01 15.19 -4.90
C SER A 78 -7.73 14.30 -3.91
N LEU A 79 -7.48 14.59 -2.63
CA LEU A 79 -8.20 14.06 -1.48
C LEU A 79 -8.64 15.24 -0.63
N LEU A 80 -9.86 15.16 -0.11
CA LEU A 80 -10.29 16.04 0.96
C LEU A 80 -9.32 15.96 2.15
N LYS A 81 -9.04 17.10 2.79
CA LYS A 81 -7.96 17.24 3.77
C LYS A 81 -8.00 16.18 4.87
N GLU A 82 -9.20 15.89 5.38
CA GLU A 82 -9.43 14.94 6.47
C GLU A 82 -9.21 13.46 6.10
N TYR A 83 -9.02 13.14 4.82
CA TYR A 83 -8.76 11.77 4.32
C TYR A 83 -7.32 11.58 3.80
N ARG A 84 -6.47 12.59 3.95
CA ARG A 84 -5.04 12.49 3.59
C ARG A 84 -4.29 11.61 4.59
N ASN A 85 -3.11 11.11 4.20
CA ASN A 85 -2.22 10.28 5.02
C ASN A 85 -2.82 8.93 5.53
N GLN A 86 -3.93 8.48 4.93
CA GLN A 86 -4.61 7.22 5.30
C GLN A 86 -4.47 6.11 4.24
N GLY A 87 -3.68 6.33 3.18
CA GLY A 87 -3.44 5.37 2.10
C GLY A 87 -4.43 5.40 0.93
N TYR A 88 -5.48 6.23 0.99
CA TYR A 88 -6.45 6.37 -0.11
C TYR A 88 -5.82 6.87 -1.41
N GLY A 89 -4.88 7.82 -1.34
CA GLY A 89 -4.19 8.36 -2.52
C GLY A 89 -3.35 7.29 -3.23
N THR A 90 -2.60 6.51 -2.46
CA THR A 90 -1.82 5.37 -2.99
C THR A 90 -2.73 4.34 -3.66
N LEU A 91 -3.89 4.06 -3.06
CA LEU A 91 -4.87 3.13 -3.63
C LEU A 91 -5.45 3.65 -4.95
N LEU A 92 -5.87 4.92 -5.01
CA LEU A 92 -6.38 5.56 -6.22
C LEU A 92 -5.34 5.52 -7.35
N MET A 93 -4.13 6.01 -7.08
CA MET A 93 -3.02 5.99 -8.05
C MET A 93 -2.75 4.57 -8.55
N SER A 94 -2.62 3.59 -7.64
CA SER A 94 -2.33 2.19 -8.02
C SER A 94 -3.40 1.62 -8.95
N ARG A 95 -4.68 1.93 -8.70
CA ARG A 95 -5.79 1.46 -9.54
C ARG A 95 -5.80 2.14 -10.91
N MET A 96 -5.51 3.43 -10.97
CA MET A 96 -5.42 4.14 -12.24
C MET A 96 -4.22 3.67 -13.06
N ILE A 97 -3.05 3.45 -12.45
CA ILE A 97 -1.87 2.88 -13.12
C ILE A 97 -2.18 1.49 -13.69
N GLU A 98 -2.92 0.66 -12.95
CA GLU A 98 -3.37 -0.64 -13.46
C GLU A 98 -4.32 -0.49 -14.65
N HIS A 99 -5.22 0.50 -14.62
CA HIS A 99 -6.12 0.79 -15.73
C HIS A 99 -5.34 1.26 -16.96
N LEU A 100 -4.46 2.26 -16.84
CA LEU A 100 -3.62 2.73 -17.94
C LEU A 100 -2.75 1.60 -18.53
N ARG A 101 -2.28 0.66 -17.70
CA ARG A 101 -1.57 -0.53 -18.19
C ARG A 101 -2.44 -1.42 -19.08
N LYS A 102 -3.72 -1.61 -18.72
CA LYS A 102 -4.67 -2.40 -19.52
C LYS A 102 -5.03 -1.71 -20.82
N GLU A 103 -5.13 -0.37 -20.81
CA GLU A 103 -5.32 0.46 -22.01
C GLU A 103 -4.08 0.52 -22.91
N GLY A 104 -2.93 -0.02 -22.46
CA GLY A 104 -1.74 -0.20 -23.29
C GLY A 104 -0.77 0.99 -23.30
N TYR A 105 -0.92 1.97 -22.41
CA TYR A 105 0.01 3.09 -22.31
C TYR A 105 1.42 2.63 -21.95
N LYS A 106 2.42 3.28 -22.54
CA LYS A 106 3.85 3.01 -22.30
C LYS A 106 4.29 3.57 -20.94
N GLN A 107 3.86 4.79 -20.65
CA GLN A 107 4.26 5.58 -19.50
C GLN A 107 3.15 6.55 -19.10
N THR A 108 3.34 7.21 -17.97
CA THR A 108 2.47 8.27 -17.46
C THR A 108 3.30 9.26 -16.66
N SER A 109 2.86 10.50 -16.56
CA SER A 109 3.61 11.58 -15.92
C SER A 109 2.80 12.33 -14.87
N LEU A 110 3.48 13.16 -14.09
CA LEU A 110 2.89 14.18 -13.22
C LEU A 110 3.88 15.30 -12.95
N SER A 111 3.37 16.46 -12.55
CA SER A 111 4.13 17.51 -11.87
C SER A 111 3.73 17.54 -10.40
N VAL A 112 4.70 17.75 -9.52
CA VAL A 112 4.48 17.87 -8.08
C VAL A 112 5.37 18.94 -7.48
N ASP A 113 4.78 19.87 -6.74
CA ASP A 113 5.52 20.87 -5.96
C ASP A 113 6.51 20.20 -4.99
N LYS A 114 7.72 20.75 -4.87
CA LYS A 114 8.78 20.17 -4.01
C LYS A 114 8.39 20.07 -2.54
N ASN A 115 7.52 20.97 -2.06
CA ASN A 115 7.05 20.99 -0.68
C ASN A 115 5.83 20.08 -0.47
N ASN A 116 5.25 19.54 -1.54
CA ASN A 116 4.08 18.68 -1.43
C ASN A 116 4.44 17.31 -0.83
N TYR A 117 3.79 16.98 0.30
CA TYR A 117 3.92 15.69 1.00
C TYR A 117 3.68 14.46 0.10
N ALA A 118 2.98 14.62 -1.04
CA ALA A 118 2.71 13.57 -1.99
C ALA A 118 3.94 13.12 -2.81
N ALA A 119 5.01 13.92 -2.89
CA ALA A 119 6.21 13.56 -3.66
C ALA A 119 6.79 12.19 -3.25
N GLY A 120 6.85 11.92 -1.94
CA GLY A 120 7.28 10.63 -1.41
C GLY A 120 6.35 9.46 -1.75
N MET A 121 5.05 9.71 -1.97
CA MET A 121 4.11 8.70 -2.44
C MET A 121 4.37 8.33 -3.90
N TYR A 122 4.62 9.31 -4.76
CA TYR A 122 4.92 9.08 -6.18
C TYR A 122 6.21 8.28 -6.35
N LEU A 123 7.27 8.65 -5.64
CA LEU A 123 8.53 7.89 -5.62
C LEU A 123 8.32 6.42 -5.20
N LYS A 124 7.52 6.16 -4.14
CA LYS A 124 7.19 4.79 -3.68
C LYS A 124 6.36 4.00 -4.70
N LEU A 125 5.59 4.68 -5.54
CA LEU A 125 4.83 4.07 -6.64
C LEU A 125 5.71 3.78 -7.87
N GLY A 126 6.97 4.20 -7.85
CA GLY A 126 7.94 3.95 -8.92
C GLY A 126 8.04 5.09 -9.94
N PHE A 127 7.44 6.25 -9.68
CA PHE A 127 7.72 7.44 -10.49
C PHE A 127 9.17 7.87 -10.27
N GLU A 128 9.87 8.15 -11.37
CA GLU A 128 11.25 8.62 -11.41
C GLU A 128 11.22 10.14 -11.74
N ILE A 129 12.05 10.94 -11.07
CA ILE A 129 12.19 12.37 -11.37
C ILE A 129 13.00 12.50 -12.66
N ILE A 130 12.43 13.10 -13.70
CA ILE A 130 13.12 13.33 -14.99
C ILE A 130 13.61 14.76 -15.16
N GLN A 131 13.01 15.70 -14.42
CA GLN A 131 13.45 17.10 -14.40
C GLN A 131 13.12 17.70 -13.04
N GLU A 132 14.12 18.34 -12.44
CA GLU A 132 13.94 19.22 -11.29
C GLU A 132 13.86 20.66 -11.80
N ARG A 133 12.72 21.33 -11.56
CA ARG A 133 12.51 22.74 -11.89
C ARG A 133 12.65 23.57 -10.60
N GLU A 134 12.46 24.87 -10.69
CA GLU A 134 12.59 25.76 -9.52
C GLU A 134 11.62 25.36 -8.39
N HIS A 135 10.34 25.14 -8.72
CA HIS A 135 9.26 24.92 -7.74
C HIS A 135 8.73 23.48 -7.71
N ASP A 136 8.86 22.73 -8.80
CA ASP A 136 8.26 21.40 -8.95
C ASP A 136 9.23 20.34 -9.49
N TYR A 137 8.87 19.08 -9.28
CA TYR A 137 9.45 17.93 -9.95
C TYR A 137 8.54 17.47 -11.07
N LEU A 138 9.11 17.30 -12.26
CA LEU A 138 8.49 16.55 -13.34
C LEU A 138 8.86 15.07 -13.18
N MET A 139 7.86 14.22 -13.06
CA MET A 139 8.06 12.79 -12.79
C MET A 139 7.39 11.91 -13.85
N VAL A 140 7.99 10.76 -14.12
CA VAL A 140 7.49 9.76 -15.08
C VAL A 140 7.49 8.38 -14.45
N LEU A 141 6.43 7.62 -14.70
CA LEU A 141 6.37 6.19 -14.44
C LEU A 141 6.32 5.45 -15.76
N ASP A 142 7.33 4.60 -16.01
CA ASP A 142 7.27 3.59 -17.06
C ASP A 142 6.29 2.48 -16.62
N ILE A 143 5.14 2.41 -17.29
CA ILE A 143 4.06 1.46 -16.98
C ILE A 143 4.42 0.04 -17.44
N LYS A 144 5.28 -0.07 -18.48
CA LYS A 144 5.74 -1.33 -19.06
C LYS A 144 6.90 -1.94 -18.30
N LYS A 145 7.73 -1.14 -17.62
CA LYS A 145 8.68 -1.68 -16.64
C LYS A 145 7.90 -2.62 -15.74
N LYS A 146 8.37 -3.87 -15.63
CA LYS A 146 7.87 -4.86 -14.67
C LYS A 146 8.22 -4.43 -13.24
N TYR A 147 7.87 -3.21 -12.83
CA TYR A 147 7.72 -2.92 -11.43
C TYR A 147 6.52 -3.71 -10.97
N GLN A 148 6.81 -4.83 -10.30
CA GLN A 148 5.84 -5.54 -9.49
C GLN A 148 5.39 -4.54 -8.42
N THR A 149 4.37 -3.74 -8.71
CA THR A 149 3.45 -3.30 -7.67
C THR A 149 2.86 -4.59 -7.13
N ILE A 150 3.53 -5.17 -6.14
CA ILE A 150 3.06 -6.37 -5.47
C ILE A 150 1.72 -5.94 -4.87
N SER A 151 0.64 -6.33 -5.55
CA SER A 151 -0.72 -6.11 -5.04
C SER A 151 -0.70 -6.47 -3.56
N PRO A 152 -1.27 -5.65 -2.66
CA PRO A 152 -1.34 -5.98 -1.24
C PRO A 152 -1.85 -7.41 -1.00
N ALA A 153 -2.66 -7.95 -1.92
CA ALA A 153 -3.10 -9.34 -1.94
C ALA A 153 -1.97 -10.37 -2.14
N LYS A 154 -1.03 -10.14 -3.07
CA LYS A 154 0.11 -11.03 -3.32
C LYS A 154 1.10 -11.00 -2.15
N TYR A 155 1.35 -9.81 -1.60
CA TYR A 155 2.23 -9.63 -0.43
C TYR A 155 1.67 -10.31 0.82
N ASN A 156 0.38 -10.08 1.12
CA ASN A 156 -0.28 -10.72 2.25
C ASN A 156 -0.30 -12.25 2.10
N LYS A 157 -0.44 -12.76 0.88
CA LYS A 157 -0.36 -14.21 0.61
C LYS A 157 1.02 -14.77 0.95
N GLN A 158 2.11 -14.13 0.48
CA GLN A 158 3.48 -14.56 0.78
C GLN A 158 3.77 -14.51 2.28
N LEU A 159 3.38 -13.43 2.95
CA LEU A 159 3.55 -13.29 4.40
C LEU A 159 2.73 -14.30 5.21
N GLY A 160 1.50 -14.59 4.79
CA GLY A 160 0.68 -15.63 5.41
C GLY A 160 1.33 -17.01 5.30
N VAL A 161 1.94 -17.32 4.14
CA VAL A 161 2.71 -18.57 3.95
C VAL A 161 3.93 -18.62 4.88
N LEU A 162 4.69 -17.52 5.00
CA LEU A 162 5.84 -17.45 5.91
C LEU A 162 5.42 -17.66 7.37
N MET A 163 4.29 -17.06 7.79
CA MET A 163 3.77 -17.23 9.15
C MET A 163 3.32 -18.66 9.41
N ILE A 164 2.70 -19.34 8.43
CA ILE A 164 2.40 -20.77 8.51
C ILE A 164 3.69 -21.57 8.66
N GLY A 165 4.69 -21.33 7.81
CA GLY A 165 5.97 -22.06 7.86
C GLY A 165 6.66 -21.96 9.23
N PHE A 166 6.75 -20.74 9.78
CA PHE A 166 7.32 -20.50 11.10
C PHE A 166 6.57 -21.25 12.20
N ASN A 167 5.24 -21.13 12.24
CA ASN A 167 4.42 -21.80 13.26
C ASN A 167 4.40 -23.32 13.10
N SER A 168 4.46 -23.85 11.88
CA SER A 168 4.59 -25.29 11.63
C SER A 168 5.92 -25.83 12.14
N GLY A 169 7.03 -25.10 11.93
CA GLY A 169 8.33 -25.46 12.48
C GLY A 169 8.31 -25.47 14.00
N TRP A 170 7.65 -24.49 14.62
CA TRP A 170 7.46 -24.46 16.06
C TRP A 170 6.64 -25.64 16.58
N LEU A 171 5.50 -25.90 15.95
CA LEU A 171 4.61 -27.01 16.30
C LEU A 171 5.37 -28.33 16.26
N TYR A 172 6.14 -28.53 15.18
CA TYR A 172 7.00 -29.69 15.04
C TYR A 172 7.97 -29.82 16.21
N LEU A 173 8.69 -28.76 16.58
CA LEU A 173 9.63 -28.79 17.71
C LEU A 173 8.93 -29.11 19.04
N ALA A 174 7.75 -28.53 19.29
CA ALA A 174 6.99 -28.77 20.52
C ALA A 174 6.49 -30.22 20.60
N VAL A 175 5.87 -30.72 19.54
CA VAL A 175 5.35 -32.10 19.46
C VAL A 175 6.48 -33.12 19.46
N SER A 176 7.55 -32.87 18.70
CA SER A 176 8.74 -33.72 18.66
C SER A 176 9.37 -33.85 20.04
N ARG A 177 9.47 -32.74 20.79
CA ARG A 177 9.98 -32.75 22.17
C ARG A 177 9.09 -33.51 23.13
N LEU A 178 7.77 -33.34 23.02
CA LEU A 178 6.80 -34.05 23.85
C LEU A 178 6.89 -35.57 23.56
N TYR A 179 6.93 -35.95 22.29
CA TYR A 179 7.09 -37.36 21.90
C TYR A 179 8.41 -37.94 22.42
N SER A 180 9.53 -37.24 22.23
CA SER A 180 10.84 -37.77 22.60
C SER A 180 11.00 -37.95 24.12
N GLN A 181 10.35 -37.10 24.93
CA GLN A 181 10.34 -37.21 26.39
C GLN A 181 9.65 -38.48 26.90
N HIS A 182 8.59 -38.93 26.22
CA HIS A 182 7.79 -40.08 26.66
C HIS A 182 8.13 -41.38 25.92
N PHE A 183 8.60 -41.28 24.68
CA PHE A 183 8.75 -42.43 23.78
C PHE A 183 10.11 -42.49 23.07
N GLY A 184 10.96 -41.49 23.25
CA GLY A 184 12.24 -41.40 22.54
C GLY A 184 13.39 -42.19 23.17
N GLY A 185 13.23 -42.70 24.40
CA GLY A 185 14.30 -43.37 25.14
C GLY A 185 15.49 -42.47 25.52
N ILE A 186 15.36 -41.15 25.33
CA ILE A 186 16.38 -40.14 25.64
C ILE A 186 16.12 -39.58 27.04
N LEU A 187 17.09 -39.72 27.94
CA LEU A 187 17.04 -39.09 29.26
C LEU A 187 17.44 -37.62 29.14
N TYR A 188 16.51 -36.70 29.39
CA TYR A 188 16.79 -35.27 29.34
C TYR A 188 17.23 -34.75 30.69
N PHE A 189 18.37 -34.04 30.72
CA PHE A 189 18.84 -33.33 31.92
C PHE A 189 17.84 -32.25 32.40
N PHE A 190 17.11 -31.65 31.46
CA PHE A 190 16.01 -30.72 31.74
C PHE A 190 14.78 -31.07 30.89
N MET A 191 13.66 -31.33 31.57
CA MET A 191 12.38 -31.64 30.96
C MET A 191 11.43 -30.45 31.09
N TYR A 192 10.87 -30.03 29.97
CA TYR A 192 9.72 -29.13 30.01
C TYR A 192 8.49 -29.89 30.51
N PRO A 193 7.60 -29.25 31.28
CA PRO A 193 6.31 -29.82 31.63
C PRO A 193 5.46 -30.11 30.39
N ASP A 194 4.76 -31.24 30.38
CA ASP A 194 3.93 -31.66 29.24
C ASP A 194 2.87 -30.60 28.90
N TRP A 195 2.21 -30.04 29.92
CA TRP A 195 1.20 -29.00 29.74
C TRP A 195 1.75 -27.78 29.00
N PHE A 196 3.04 -27.46 29.18
CA PHE A 196 3.68 -26.35 28.49
C PHE A 196 3.98 -26.67 27.01
N LEU A 197 4.39 -27.90 26.70
CA LEU A 197 4.57 -28.35 25.31
C LEU A 197 3.22 -28.47 24.57
N VAL A 198 2.17 -28.88 25.27
CA VAL A 198 0.79 -28.85 24.75
C VAL A 198 0.35 -27.41 24.50
N LEU A 199 0.58 -26.49 25.44
CA LEU A 199 0.28 -25.06 25.26
C LEU A 199 1.01 -24.49 24.04
N LYS A 200 2.32 -24.75 23.89
CA LYS A 200 3.10 -24.36 22.71
C LYS A 200 2.46 -24.86 21.41
N SER A 201 2.02 -26.12 21.41
CA SER A 201 1.37 -26.73 20.25
C SER A 201 0.05 -26.03 19.89
N ILE A 202 -0.79 -25.72 20.87
CA ILE A 202 -2.04 -24.97 20.68
C ILE A 202 -1.75 -23.59 20.09
N CYS A 203 -0.78 -22.87 20.65
CA CYS A 203 -0.38 -21.55 20.17
C CYS A 203 0.13 -21.58 18.74
N SER A 204 0.94 -22.58 18.37
CA SER A 204 1.39 -22.77 16.99
C SER A 204 0.23 -23.05 16.02
N ILE A 205 -0.75 -23.86 16.43
CA ILE A 205 -1.95 -24.14 15.62
C ILE A 205 -2.75 -22.84 15.39
N ILE A 206 -2.93 -22.01 16.42
CA ILE A 206 -3.58 -20.69 16.28
C ILE A 206 -2.80 -19.83 15.27
N GLY A 207 -1.47 -19.79 15.36
CA GLY A 207 -0.63 -19.06 14.41
C GLY A 207 -0.78 -19.54 12.95
N ILE A 208 -0.88 -20.86 12.74
CA ILE A 208 -1.16 -21.45 11.41
C ILE A 208 -2.54 -20.99 10.90
N LEU A 209 -3.57 -21.06 11.74
CA LEU A 209 -4.94 -20.63 11.38
C LEU A 209 -5.01 -19.14 11.03
N LEU A 210 -4.30 -18.29 11.78
CA LEU A 210 -4.16 -16.86 11.44
C LEU A 210 -3.49 -16.67 10.08
N GLY A 211 -2.47 -17.48 9.75
CA GLY A 211 -1.81 -17.42 8.45
C GLY A 211 -2.72 -17.79 7.30
N VAL A 212 -3.53 -18.84 7.49
CA VAL A 212 -4.60 -19.21 6.55
C VAL A 212 -5.62 -18.08 6.39
N ALA A 213 -6.08 -17.47 7.49
CA ALA A 213 -7.03 -16.36 7.44
C ALA A 213 -6.50 -15.13 6.68
N ILE A 214 -5.20 -14.83 6.79
CA ILE A 214 -4.54 -13.77 6.02
C ILE A 214 -4.50 -14.10 4.52
N ILE A 215 -4.15 -15.34 4.15
CA ILE A 215 -4.11 -15.78 2.74
C ILE A 215 -5.50 -15.66 2.10
N TYR A 216 -6.55 -16.06 2.81
CA TYR A 216 -7.94 -15.97 2.34
C TYR A 216 -8.59 -14.60 2.55
N LYS A 217 -7.80 -13.57 2.91
CA LYS A 217 -8.26 -12.18 3.09
C LYS A 217 -9.36 -12.02 4.15
N ARG A 218 -9.49 -12.97 5.07
CA ARG A 218 -10.42 -12.91 6.22
C ARG A 218 -9.86 -12.08 7.37
N LEU A 219 -8.54 -11.87 7.40
CA LEU A 219 -7.84 -11.08 8.42
C LEU A 219 -6.78 -10.18 7.77
N LYS A 220 -6.68 -8.92 8.21
CA LYS A 220 -5.62 -7.99 7.78
C LYS A 220 -4.28 -8.44 8.37
N PHE A 221 -3.22 -8.45 7.56
CA PHE A 221 -1.88 -8.91 7.97
C PHE A 221 -1.39 -8.30 9.29
N ARG A 222 -1.45 -6.97 9.44
CA ARG A 222 -1.00 -6.27 10.67
C ARG A 222 -1.67 -6.78 11.94
N HIS A 223 -2.98 -7.09 11.87
CA HIS A 223 -3.72 -7.58 13.03
C HIS A 223 -3.36 -9.03 13.33
N GLY A 224 -3.27 -9.89 12.30
CA GLY A 224 -2.85 -11.28 12.49
C GLY A 224 -1.42 -11.40 13.02
N LEU A 225 -0.50 -10.56 12.54
CA LEU A 225 0.88 -10.50 13.03
C LEU A 225 0.93 -10.07 14.51
N LEU A 226 0.17 -9.04 14.88
CA LEU A 226 0.12 -8.56 16.27
C LEU A 226 -0.36 -9.66 17.21
N ILE A 227 -1.48 -10.33 16.88
CA ILE A 227 -2.02 -11.44 17.68
C ILE A 227 -0.98 -12.58 17.78
N ASN A 228 -0.39 -12.99 16.66
CA ASN A 228 0.61 -14.05 16.64
C ASN A 228 1.85 -13.68 17.50
N ALA A 229 2.33 -12.44 17.40
CA ALA A 229 3.44 -11.96 18.21
C ALA A 229 3.11 -11.94 19.70
N THR A 230 1.92 -11.47 20.09
CA THR A 230 1.48 -11.47 21.49
C THR A 230 1.43 -12.89 22.07
N ILE A 231 0.82 -13.84 21.34
CA ILE A 231 0.75 -15.24 21.76
C ILE A 231 2.16 -15.82 21.93
N PHE A 232 3.02 -15.61 20.93
CA PHE A 232 4.42 -16.06 20.96
C PHE A 232 5.18 -15.49 22.17
N SER A 233 5.04 -14.18 22.44
CA SER A 233 5.72 -13.52 23.56
C SER A 233 5.26 -14.06 24.92
N ILE A 234 3.96 -14.33 25.09
CA ILE A 234 3.43 -14.96 26.31
C ILE A 234 4.03 -16.36 26.48
N CYS A 235 4.07 -17.18 25.42
CA CYS A 235 4.68 -18.51 25.48
C CYS A 235 6.17 -18.48 25.81
N MET A 236 6.91 -17.52 25.27
CA MET A 236 8.34 -17.33 25.59
C MET A 236 8.54 -16.93 27.04
N PHE A 237 7.73 -16.01 27.56
CA PHE A 237 7.81 -15.57 28.95
C PHE A 237 7.53 -16.70 29.94
N ILE A 238 6.48 -17.50 29.71
CA ILE A 238 6.20 -18.71 30.50
C ILE A 238 7.38 -19.68 30.43
N GLY A 239 7.96 -19.86 29.24
CA GLY A 239 9.12 -20.73 29.05
C GLY A 239 10.33 -20.32 29.88
N ILE A 240 10.65 -19.02 29.92
CA ILE A 240 11.73 -18.47 30.75
C ILE A 240 11.47 -18.76 32.23
N TYR A 241 10.23 -18.52 32.70
CA TYR A 241 9.85 -18.78 34.08
C TYR A 241 9.98 -20.26 34.48
N ILE A 242 9.66 -21.19 33.57
CA ILE A 242 9.81 -22.64 33.82
C ILE A 242 11.28 -23.06 33.91
N THR A 243 12.20 -22.33 33.26
CA THR A 243 13.64 -22.66 33.22
C THR A 243 14.48 -21.97 34.29
N LEU A 244 13.90 -21.04 35.06
CA LEU A 244 14.50 -20.37 36.21
C LEU A 244 14.33 -21.22 37.48
#